data_AF-A0AAG5DMN1-F1
#
_entry.id   AF-A0AAG5DMN1-F1
#
_cell.length_a   1.000
_cell.length_b   1.000
_cell.length_c   1.000
_cell.angle_alpha   90.00
_cell.angle_beta   90.00
_cell.angle_gamma   90.00
#
_symmetry.space_group_name_H-M   'P 1'
#
loop_
_entity.id
_entity.type
_entity.pdbx_description
1 polymer ?
#
loop_
_entity_poly.entity_id
_entity_poly.type
_entity_poly.pdbx_seq_one_letter_code
_entity_poly.pdbx_strand_id
1 'polypeptide(L)'
;MAIDISKNIRKHSFSVGLIYMLRTIFVFAAAVVWQLNPVPLENAETDKIALHLIFFVGIAYLFFAIVYWIGCMKRVRCCITLCLVHEAFNVLTVAFSLFVVYNHSSVGGSILFLITYGTTMYIAIVLTQQRKLMLNDTMPSIEDVQIQIP
;
A
#
# COMPACT_ATOMS: atom_id res chain seq x y z
N MET A 1 19.47 -0.11 15.36
CA MET A 1 18.55 -1.01 16.10
C MET A 1 17.58 -1.59 15.08
N ALA A 2 17.84 -2.78 14.56
CA ALA A 2 16.95 -3.40 13.57
C ALA A 2 15.68 -3.84 14.28
N ILE A 3 14.53 -3.27 13.91
CA ILE A 3 13.24 -3.71 14.43
C ILE A 3 13.03 -5.13 13.90
N ASP A 4 12.95 -6.09 14.81
CA ASP A 4 12.90 -7.52 14.48
C ASP A 4 11.47 -7.93 14.09
N ILE A 5 11.00 -7.41 12.94
CA ILE A 5 9.66 -7.65 12.36
C ILE A 5 9.44 -9.16 12.13
N SER A 6 10.53 -9.92 11.94
CA SER A 6 10.59 -11.38 11.81
C SER A 6 9.83 -12.11 12.93
N LYS A 7 10.00 -11.68 14.18
CA LYS A 7 9.47 -12.38 15.36
C LYS A 7 7.94 -12.35 15.43
N ASN A 8 7.28 -11.45 14.70
CA ASN A 8 5.82 -11.33 14.69
C ASN A 8 5.24 -10.92 13.33
N ILE A 9 5.81 -11.45 12.24
CA ILE A 9 5.42 -11.13 10.85
C ILE A 9 3.91 -11.26 10.61
N ARG A 10 3.23 -12.20 11.27
CA ARG A 10 1.78 -12.40 11.15
C ARG A 10 0.99 -11.18 11.65
N LYS A 11 1.40 -10.57 12.77
CA LYS A 11 0.76 -9.35 13.27
C LYS A 11 1.02 -8.16 12.35
N HIS A 12 2.27 -7.98 11.91
CA HIS A 12 2.62 -6.91 10.98
C HIS A 12 1.89 -7.02 9.64
N SER A 13 1.73 -8.24 9.12
CA SER A 13 0.91 -8.50 7.93
C SER A 13 -0.55 -8.14 8.15
N PHE A 14 -1.13 -8.53 9.28
CA PHE A 14 -2.50 -8.15 9.60
C PHE A 14 -2.65 -6.61 9.67
N SER A 15 -1.69 -5.91 10.29
CA SER A 15 -1.66 -4.46 10.32
C SER A 15 -1.59 -3.84 8.92
N VAL A 16 -0.80 -4.41 8.00
CA VAL A 16 -0.76 -3.95 6.60
C VAL A 16 -2.11 -4.09 5.91
N GLY A 17 -2.80 -5.22 6.11
CA GLY A 17 -4.15 -5.42 5.57
C GLY A 17 -5.16 -4.41 6.10
N LEU A 18 -5.07 -4.07 7.39
CA LEU A 18 -5.88 -2.99 7.98
C LEU A 18 -5.55 -1.63 7.39
N ILE A 19 -4.26 -1.31 7.16
CA ILE A 19 -3.85 -0.04 6.54
C ILE A 19 -4.43 0.08 5.13
N TYR A 20 -4.42 -0.99 4.33
CA TYR A 20 -5.06 -1.00 3.02
C TYR A 20 -6.56 -0.70 3.10
N MET A 21 -7.28 -1.35 4.02
CA MET A 21 -8.71 -1.08 4.22
C MET A 21 -8.98 0.36 4.66
N LEU A 22 -8.17 0.89 5.59
CA LEU A 22 -8.29 2.28 6.02
C LEU A 22 -8.05 3.23 4.85
N ARG A 23 -7.02 3.01 4.02
CA ARG A 23 -6.77 3.82 2.81
C ARG A 23 -7.99 3.84 1.89
N THR A 24 -8.59 2.69 1.62
CA THR A 24 -9.81 2.58 0.81
C THR A 24 -10.94 3.42 1.41
N ILE A 25 -11.20 3.28 2.71
CA ILE A 25 -12.24 4.03 3.41
C ILE A 25 -11.97 5.53 3.33
N PHE A 26 -10.72 5.97 3.57
CA PHE A 26 -10.35 7.38 3.49
C PHE A 26 -10.55 7.97 2.09
N VAL A 27 -10.21 7.24 1.02
CA VAL A 27 -10.41 7.71 -0.35
C VAL A 27 -11.89 7.83 -0.69
N PHE A 28 -12.71 6.84 -0.33
CA PHE A 28 -14.15 6.94 -0.55
C PHE A 28 -14.80 8.03 0.32
N ALA A 29 -14.37 8.19 1.57
CA ALA A 29 -14.84 9.27 2.43
C ALA A 29 -14.48 10.64 1.84
N ALA A 30 -13.26 10.81 1.30
CA ALA A 30 -12.86 12.02 0.61
C ALA A 30 -13.74 12.28 -0.62
N ALA A 31 -14.07 11.26 -1.42
CA ALA A 31 -14.99 11.39 -2.55
C ALA A 31 -16.39 11.85 -2.11
N VAL A 32 -16.93 11.27 -1.04
CA VAL A 32 -18.24 11.65 -0.48
C VAL A 32 -18.21 13.07 0.07
N VAL A 33 -17.19 13.43 0.83
CA VAL A 33 -17.04 14.80 1.36
C VAL A 33 -16.94 15.81 0.22
N TRP A 34 -16.24 15.48 -0.87
CA TRP A 34 -16.17 16.32 -2.07
C TRP A 34 -17.54 16.48 -2.75
N GLN A 35 -18.36 15.43 -2.84
CA GLN A 35 -19.72 15.56 -3.37
C GLN A 35 -20.62 16.43 -2.49
N LEU A 36 -20.47 16.34 -1.17
CA LEU A 36 -21.27 17.11 -0.21
C LEU A 36 -20.83 18.58 -0.14
N ASN A 37 -19.52 18.83 -0.25
CA ASN A 37 -18.91 20.15 -0.21
C ASN A 37 -17.96 20.30 -1.40
N PRO A 38 -18.49 20.54 -2.61
CA PRO A 38 -17.66 20.66 -3.81
C PRO A 38 -16.71 21.84 -3.65
N VAL A 39 -15.42 21.59 -3.83
CA VAL A 39 -14.42 22.65 -3.91
C VAL A 39 -14.66 23.34 -5.26
N PRO A 40 -14.83 24.68 -5.29
CA PRO A 40 -15.07 25.39 -6.54
C PRO A 40 -13.79 25.36 -7.39
N LEU A 41 -13.67 24.32 -8.22
CA LEU A 41 -12.70 24.27 -9.29
C LEU A 41 -13.13 25.22 -10.40
N GLU A 42 -12.15 25.83 -11.06
CA GLU A 42 -12.33 26.89 -12.06
C GLU A 42 -13.28 26.48 -13.22
N ASN A 43 -13.37 25.17 -13.51
CA ASN A 43 -14.26 24.61 -14.54
C ASN A 43 -15.12 23.46 -14.01
N ALA A 44 -16.44 23.49 -14.26
CA ALA A 44 -17.37 22.42 -13.87
C ALA A 44 -17.05 21.05 -14.50
N GLU A 45 -16.39 21.02 -15.67
CA GLU A 45 -15.92 19.78 -16.29
C GLU A 45 -14.73 19.19 -15.53
N THR A 46 -13.81 20.04 -15.05
CA THR A 46 -12.65 19.58 -14.28
C THR A 46 -13.03 19.00 -12.93
N ASP A 47 -14.10 19.51 -12.31
CA ASP A 47 -14.66 18.97 -11.06
C ASP A 47 -15.21 17.55 -11.25
N LYS A 48 -15.99 17.32 -12.32
CA LYS A 48 -16.49 15.99 -12.66
C LYS A 48 -15.35 15.01 -12.94
N ILE A 49 -14.33 15.42 -13.69
CA ILE A 49 -13.18 14.57 -14.00
C ILE A 49 -12.41 14.20 -12.72
N ALA A 50 -12.16 15.18 -11.84
CA ALA A 50 -11.47 14.96 -10.58
C ALA A 50 -12.23 13.97 -9.69
N LEU A 51 -13.57 14.11 -9.59
CA LEU A 51 -14.40 13.21 -8.82
C LEU A 51 -14.35 11.76 -9.34
N HIS A 52 -14.46 11.57 -10.66
CA HIS A 52 -14.33 10.23 -11.27
C HIS A 52 -12.95 9.62 -11.01
N LEU A 53 -11.90 10.44 -11.05
CA LEU A 53 -10.54 9.99 -10.78
C LEU A 53 -10.37 9.54 -9.33
N ILE A 54 -10.89 10.31 -8.35
CA ILE A 54 -10.87 9.92 -6.92
C ILE A 54 -11.63 8.60 -6.73
N PHE A 55 -12.79 8.45 -7.38
CA PHE A 55 -13.59 7.23 -7.28
C PHE A 55 -12.84 6.02 -7.87
N PHE A 56 -12.22 6.19 -9.03
CA PHE A 56 -11.42 5.14 -9.68
C PHE A 56 -10.21 4.73 -8.82
N VAL A 57 -9.53 5.71 -8.21
CA VAL A 57 -8.46 5.46 -7.25
C VAL A 57 -8.97 4.68 -6.03
N GLY A 58 -10.16 4.99 -5.52
CA GLY A 58 -10.81 4.24 -4.43
C GLY A 58 -11.07 2.79 -4.79
N ILE A 59 -11.60 2.52 -5.99
CA ILE A 59 -11.80 1.16 -6.52
C ILE A 59 -10.46 0.42 -6.64
N ALA A 60 -9.42 1.08 -7.17
CA ALA A 60 -8.10 0.48 -7.28
C ALA A 60 -7.55 0.07 -5.91
N TYR A 61 -7.65 0.94 -4.89
CA TYR A 61 -7.25 0.59 -3.52
C TYR A 61 -8.05 -0.57 -2.94
N LEU A 62 -9.37 -0.62 -3.18
CA LEU A 62 -10.21 -1.75 -2.75
C LEU A 62 -9.76 -3.06 -3.41
N PHE A 63 -9.47 -3.03 -4.71
CA PHE A 63 -8.96 -4.19 -5.44
C PHE A 63 -7.63 -4.68 -4.85
N PHE A 64 -6.67 -3.78 -4.63
CA PHE A 64 -5.38 -4.15 -4.02
C PHE A 64 -5.52 -4.63 -2.57
N ALA A 65 -6.47 -4.09 -1.81
CA ALA A 65 -6.78 -4.60 -0.47
C ALA A 65 -7.25 -6.06 -0.54
N ILE A 66 -8.17 -6.39 -1.46
CA ILE A 66 -8.66 -7.75 -1.67
C ILE A 66 -7.52 -8.68 -2.12
N VAL A 67 -6.72 -8.26 -3.10
CA VAL A 67 -5.55 -9.01 -3.58
C VAL A 67 -4.55 -9.26 -2.46
N TYR A 68 -4.32 -8.27 -1.59
CA TYR A 68 -3.46 -8.40 -0.43
C TYR A 68 -3.98 -9.47 0.54
N TRP A 69 -5.27 -9.42 0.90
CA TRP A 69 -5.89 -10.40 1.78
C TRP A 69 -5.82 -11.82 1.21
N ILE A 70 -6.10 -11.99 -0.08
CA ILE A 70 -5.97 -13.27 -0.78
C ILE A 70 -4.51 -13.75 -0.74
N GLY A 71 -3.56 -12.88 -1.06
CA GLY A 71 -2.14 -13.18 -1.04
C GLY A 71 -1.64 -13.58 0.35
N CYS A 72 -2.11 -12.90 1.39
CA CYS A 72 -1.80 -13.19 2.79
C CYS A 72 -2.37 -14.53 3.24
N MET A 73 -3.64 -14.81 2.94
CA MET A 73 -4.32 -16.04 3.38
C MET A 73 -3.83 -17.28 2.64
N LYS A 74 -3.67 -17.19 1.31
CA LYS A 74 -3.25 -18.31 0.46
C LYS A 74 -1.73 -18.43 0.29
N ARG A 75 -0.96 -17.54 0.92
CA ARG A 75 0.51 -17.43 0.78
C ARG A 75 0.98 -17.39 -0.68
N VAL A 76 0.25 -16.71 -1.56
CA VAL A 76 0.55 -16.65 -3.00
C VAL A 76 1.54 -15.52 -3.27
N ARG A 77 2.74 -15.88 -3.75
CA ARG A 77 3.83 -14.93 -4.05
C ARG A 77 3.48 -13.88 -5.10
N CYS A 78 2.70 -14.27 -6.11
CA CYS A 78 2.32 -13.39 -7.20
C CYS A 78 1.51 -12.19 -6.69
N CYS A 79 0.54 -12.44 -5.80
CA CYS A 79 -0.29 -11.40 -5.18
C CYS A 79 0.54 -10.39 -4.37
N ILE A 80 1.50 -10.87 -3.57
CA ILE A 80 2.40 -10.00 -2.79
C ILE A 80 3.30 -9.18 -3.70
N THR A 81 3.79 -9.77 -4.79
CA THR A 81 4.63 -9.06 -5.77
C THR A 81 3.85 -7.95 -6.47
N LEU A 82 2.59 -8.19 -6.86
CA LEU A 82 1.71 -7.16 -7.42
C LEU A 82 1.47 -6.01 -6.44
N CYS A 83 1.21 -6.32 -5.16
CA CYS A 83 1.05 -5.29 -4.13
C CYS A 83 2.33 -4.46 -3.94
N LEU A 84 3.50 -5.11 -4.01
CA LEU A 84 4.79 -4.43 -3.86
C LEU A 84 5.06 -3.47 -5.03
N VAL A 85 4.75 -3.88 -6.27
CA VAL A 85 4.85 -3.00 -7.45
C VAL A 85 3.91 -1.81 -7.32
N HIS A 86 2.68 -2.03 -6.87
CA HIS A 86 1.71 -0.96 -6.61
C HIS A 86 2.22 0.03 -5.54
N GLU A 87 2.78 -0.45 -4.43
CA GLU A 87 3.37 0.46 -3.43
C GLU A 87 4.60 1.21 -3.96
N ALA A 88 5.43 0.58 -4.79
CA ALA A 88 6.55 1.28 -5.42
C ALA A 88 6.06 2.44 -6.31
N PHE A 89 4.97 2.21 -7.08
CA PHE A 89 4.32 3.27 -7.83
C PHE A 89 3.77 4.37 -6.92
N ASN A 90 3.11 4.01 -5.81
CA ASN A 90 2.62 4.98 -4.84
C ASN A 90 3.75 5.81 -4.20
N VAL A 91 4.90 5.22 -3.86
CA VAL A 91 6.08 5.97 -3.37
C VAL A 91 6.50 7.00 -4.40
N LEU A 92 6.53 6.64 -5.68
CA LEU A 92 6.91 7.54 -6.76
C LEU A 92 5.90 8.69 -6.91
N THR A 93 4.61 8.39 -6.96
CA THR A 93 3.53 9.40 -7.04
C THR A 93 3.56 10.37 -5.87
N VAL A 94 3.77 9.83 -4.66
CA VAL A 94 3.93 10.60 -3.43
C VAL A 94 5.17 11.49 -3.56
N ALA A 95 6.34 10.95 -3.92
CA ALA A 95 7.55 11.77 -4.13
C ALA A 95 7.36 12.93 -5.13
N PHE A 96 6.66 12.69 -6.25
CA PHE A 96 6.32 13.76 -7.21
C PHE A 96 5.36 14.79 -6.61
N SER A 97 4.36 14.36 -5.84
CA SER A 97 3.42 15.26 -5.18
C SER A 97 4.11 16.16 -4.16
N LEU A 98 5.17 15.67 -3.50
CA LEU A 98 6.01 16.45 -2.59
C LEU A 98 6.67 17.62 -3.31
N PHE A 99 7.20 17.38 -4.50
CA PHE A 99 7.83 18.40 -5.33
C PHE A 99 6.83 19.51 -5.68
N VAL A 100 5.58 19.16 -5.97
CA VAL A 100 4.52 20.14 -6.26
C VAL A 100 4.09 20.91 -5.01
N VAL A 101 3.84 20.21 -3.89
CA VAL A 101 3.39 20.83 -2.62
C VAL A 101 4.45 21.74 -2.02
N TYR A 102 5.74 21.40 -2.16
CA TYR A 102 6.84 22.24 -1.71
C TYR A 102 6.79 23.65 -2.33
N ASN A 103 6.30 23.78 -3.56
CA ASN A 103 6.20 25.06 -4.25
C ASN A 103 4.98 25.92 -3.81
N HIS A 104 3.99 25.34 -3.13
CA HIS A 104 2.70 26.01 -2.80
C HIS A 104 2.34 25.95 -1.29
N SER A 105 3.36 25.89 -0.43
CA SER A 105 3.32 25.45 0.98
C SER A 105 2.07 25.80 1.81
N SER A 106 1.34 24.75 2.23
CA SER A 106 0.52 24.74 3.44
C SER A 106 1.06 23.69 4.41
N VAL A 107 1.28 24.07 5.69
CA VAL A 107 1.87 23.18 6.72
C VAL A 107 1.09 21.87 6.89
N GLY A 108 -0.25 21.93 6.76
CA GLY A 108 -1.12 20.76 6.86
C GLY A 108 -0.88 19.73 5.75
N GLY A 109 -0.64 20.18 4.51
CA GLY A 109 -0.37 19.28 3.38
C GLY A 109 0.92 18.49 3.58
N SER A 110 1.97 19.12 4.11
CA SER A 110 3.26 18.48 4.39
C SER A 110 3.16 17.40 5.47
N ILE A 111 2.31 17.57 6.48
CA ILE A 111 2.12 16.57 7.55
C ILE A 111 1.39 15.34 7.01
N LEU A 112 0.27 15.54 6.32
CA LEU A 112 -0.48 14.45 5.68
C LEU A 112 0.41 13.67 4.71
N PHE A 113 1.26 14.39 4.00
CA PHE A 113 2.24 13.79 3.12
C PHE A 113 3.21 12.86 3.84
N LEU A 114 3.84 13.33 4.92
CA LEU A 114 4.82 12.55 5.68
C LEU A 114 4.18 11.28 6.26
N ILE A 115 2.93 11.36 6.70
CA ILE A 115 2.15 10.21 7.17
C ILE A 115 1.92 9.21 6.02
N THR A 116 1.46 9.69 4.86
CA THR A 116 1.26 8.83 3.68
C THR A 116 2.56 8.17 3.24
N TYR A 117 3.66 8.92 3.15
CA TYR A 117 4.97 8.39 2.80
C TYR A 117 5.45 7.33 3.81
N GLY A 118 5.38 7.62 5.11
CA GLY A 118 5.77 6.69 6.16
C GLY A 118 4.96 5.40 6.15
N THR A 119 3.65 5.50 5.94
CA THR A 119 2.78 4.30 5.84
C THR A 119 3.10 3.46 4.60
N THR A 120 3.34 4.09 3.44
CA THR A 120 3.71 3.38 2.20
C THR A 120 5.05 2.64 2.38
N MET A 121 6.04 3.29 2.98
CA MET A 121 7.35 2.67 3.28
C MET A 121 7.22 1.50 4.26
N TYR A 122 6.41 1.66 5.32
CA TYR A 122 6.13 0.57 6.26
C TYR A 122 5.51 -0.66 5.55
N ILE A 123 4.49 -0.44 4.70
CA ILE A 123 3.87 -1.52 3.93
C ILE A 123 4.90 -2.22 3.05
N ALA A 124 5.72 -1.47 2.30
CA ALA A 124 6.74 -2.03 1.41
C ALA A 124 7.78 -2.88 2.16
N ILE A 125 8.21 -2.45 3.35
CA ILE A 125 9.14 -3.21 4.19
C ILE A 125 8.51 -4.55 4.62
N VAL A 126 7.27 -4.51 5.11
CA VAL A 126 6.57 -5.73 5.55
C VAL A 126 6.34 -6.68 4.38
N LEU A 127 5.87 -6.19 3.22
CA LEU A 127 5.69 -7.00 2.02
C LEU A 127 6.99 -7.67 1.57
N THR A 128 8.11 -6.95 1.64
CA THR A 128 9.44 -7.49 1.30
C THR A 128 9.85 -8.59 2.26
N GLN A 129 9.63 -8.41 3.56
CA GLN A 129 9.91 -9.44 4.57
C GLN A 129 9.02 -10.67 4.38
N GLN A 130 7.73 -10.48 4.09
CA GLN A 130 6.82 -11.60 3.79
C GLN A 130 7.27 -12.40 2.57
N ARG A 131 7.70 -11.71 1.51
CA ARG A 131 8.23 -12.36 0.32
C ARG A 131 9.49 -13.17 0.60
N LYS A 132 10.42 -12.64 1.42
CA LYS A 132 11.63 -13.35 1.83
C LYS A 132 11.32 -14.62 2.63
N LEU A 133 10.40 -14.54 3.59
CA LEU A 133 9.96 -15.73 4.34
C LEU A 133 9.36 -16.78 3.42
N MET A 134 8.50 -16.36 2.49
CA MET A 134 7.93 -17.29 1.53
C MET A 134 9.00 -17.93 0.65
N LEU A 135 10.04 -17.21 0.22
CA LEU A 135 11.15 -17.79 -0.56
C LEU A 135 11.90 -18.88 0.22
N ASN A 136 12.19 -18.62 1.50
CA ASN A 136 12.86 -19.58 2.37
C ASN A 136 12.02 -20.84 2.61
N ASP A 137 10.70 -20.73 2.73
CA ASP A 137 9.79 -21.87 2.92
C ASP A 137 9.74 -22.84 1.70
N THR A 138 10.20 -22.44 0.50
CA THR A 138 10.25 -23.36 -0.67
C THR A 138 11.61 -23.94 -0.99
N MET A 139 12.68 -23.46 -0.37
CA MET A 139 13.96 -24.14 -0.54
C MET A 139 13.94 -25.35 0.40
N PRO A 140 13.94 -26.60 -0.10
CA PRO A 140 14.12 -27.74 0.78
C PRO A 140 15.43 -27.54 1.54
N SER A 141 15.40 -27.79 2.85
CA SER A 141 16.62 -27.71 3.64
C SER A 141 17.64 -28.68 3.04
N ILE A 142 18.90 -28.26 2.91
CA ILE A 142 19.96 -29.14 2.38
C ILE A 142 20.12 -30.39 3.29
N GLU A 143 19.66 -30.32 4.55
CA GLU A 143 19.59 -31.44 5.49
C GLU A 143 18.60 -32.54 5.04
N ASP A 144 17.50 -32.21 4.36
CA ASP A 144 16.54 -33.22 3.86
C ASP A 144 17.06 -33.99 2.64
N VAL A 145 18.02 -33.40 1.90
CA VAL A 145 18.62 -34.03 0.70
C VAL A 145 19.75 -35.00 1.07
N GLN A 146 20.40 -34.82 2.22
CA GLN A 146 21.51 -35.67 2.67
C GLN A 146 21.06 -37.02 3.27
N ILE A 147 19.75 -37.22 3.53
CA ILE A 147 19.22 -38.46 4.15
C ILE A 147 18.75 -39.48 3.08
N GLN A 148 18.73 -39.12 1.79
CA GLN A 148 18.25 -39.98 0.70
C GLN A 148 19.35 -40.58 -0.21
N ILE A 149 20.60 -40.65 0.25
CA ILE A 149 21.65 -41.36 -0.48
C ILE A 149 21.80 -42.76 0.16
N PRO A 150 21.45 -43.86 -0.54
CA PRO A 150 21.60 -45.23 -0.05
C PRO A 150 23.06 -45.67 0.08
#